data_AF-A0A9W7FTP6-F1
#
_entry.id   AF-A0A9W7FTP6-F1
#
_cell.length_a   1.000
_cell.length_b   1.000
_cell.length_c   1.000
_cell.angle_alpha   90.00
_cell.angle_beta   90.00
_cell.angle_gamma   90.00
#
_symmetry.space_group_name_H-M   'P 1'
#
loop_
_entity.id
_entity.type
_entity.pdbx_description
1 polymer ?
#
loop_
_entity_poly.entity_id
_entity_poly.type
_entity_poly.pdbx_seq_one_letter_code
_entity_poly.pdbx_strand_id
1 'polypeptide(L)'
;MPVVSPKIEPSLHLTIPPPTRMLPSNYAAFVLIVFCLILISTSIVALSNSDALKSSKARPKSSPSSLSMSTPSAAHDDVTLQLSKNEAKEHQGTHEMKILFDDMSSRDVIVCACPLDSSPPETPGYTTAKTKTVHFVRHGQGFHNLLADSYRSEGKTWTQYTTHPSNPYVKPEITDAPLTHKGRLQATSLQPLTSTLPIDLVVVSPQNRATHTALLAFSHLIPSTISSGKPLVPFLAYEGVREETGVHVCDMRRSITEAKKEFPYIDYSLIKSDLDPMFMTDRRETKEEIGGRIYDFLMWLKEREEQNVAVASHSGWLMTVFNGVVLSTEELLPWFQTGELRSVKLEWRVKN
;
A
#
# COMPACT_ATOMS: atom_id res chain seq x y z
N MET A 1 -15.71 66.26 -42.22
CA MET A 1 -15.52 64.88 -42.71
C MET A 1 -15.37 63.98 -41.48
N PRO A 2 -16.03 62.82 -41.43
CA PRO A 2 -17.10 62.58 -40.45
C PRO A 2 -16.67 61.86 -39.17
N VAL A 3 -17.45 62.14 -38.13
CA VAL A 3 -17.51 61.45 -36.84
C VAL A 3 -18.04 60.04 -37.06
N VAL A 4 -17.27 59.03 -36.63
CA VAL A 4 -17.68 57.62 -36.64
C VAL A 4 -18.00 57.21 -35.20
N SER A 5 -19.28 57.07 -34.90
CA SER A 5 -19.78 56.47 -33.66
C SER A 5 -19.51 54.95 -33.66
N PRO A 6 -19.04 54.35 -32.55
CA PRO A 6 -18.94 52.90 -32.46
C PRO A 6 -20.35 52.29 -32.32
N LYS A 7 -20.64 51.31 -33.17
CA LYS A 7 -21.84 50.47 -33.08
C LYS A 7 -21.76 49.60 -31.82
N ILE A 8 -22.80 49.64 -31.01
CA ILE A 8 -23.04 48.72 -29.90
C ILE A 8 -23.58 47.41 -30.51
N GLU A 9 -22.85 46.32 -30.35
CA GLU A 9 -23.34 44.97 -30.65
C GLU A 9 -24.36 44.53 -29.58
N PRO A 10 -25.43 43.81 -29.96
CA PRO A 10 -26.40 43.30 -29.01
C PRO A 10 -25.80 42.14 -28.20
N SER A 11 -25.91 42.25 -26.88
CA SER A 11 -25.61 41.24 -25.88
C SER A 11 -26.23 39.87 -26.23
N LEU A 12 -25.38 38.85 -26.40
CA LEU A 12 -25.83 37.46 -26.39
C LEU A 12 -26.46 37.15 -25.02
N HIS A 13 -27.77 36.95 -25.02
CA HIS A 13 -28.47 36.30 -23.91
C HIS A 13 -27.93 34.86 -23.76
N LEU A 14 -27.17 34.61 -22.71
CA LEU A 14 -26.88 33.25 -22.24
C LEU A 14 -28.19 32.67 -21.65
N THR A 15 -28.94 31.93 -22.46
CA THR A 15 -30.02 31.08 -21.98
C THR A 15 -29.43 29.91 -21.21
N ILE A 16 -29.58 29.94 -19.88
CA ILE A 16 -29.28 28.81 -18.98
C ILE A 16 -30.34 27.71 -19.25
N PRO A 17 -29.96 26.48 -19.65
CA PRO A 17 -30.91 25.39 -19.75
C PRO A 17 -31.35 24.91 -18.36
N PRO A 18 -32.62 24.47 -18.19
CA PRO A 18 -33.13 24.01 -16.91
C PRO A 18 -32.45 22.71 -16.46
N PRO A 19 -32.35 22.44 -15.15
CA PRO A 19 -31.73 21.23 -14.64
C PRO A 19 -32.70 20.07 -14.78
N THR A 20 -32.50 19.21 -15.78
CA THR A 20 -33.15 17.91 -15.82
C THR A 20 -32.16 16.82 -16.22
N ARG A 21 -31.64 16.13 -15.20
CA ARG A 21 -31.65 14.66 -15.20
C ARG A 21 -31.54 14.16 -13.76
N MET A 22 -32.65 13.59 -13.29
CA MET A 22 -32.72 12.80 -12.08
C MET A 22 -31.68 11.68 -12.14
N LEU A 23 -30.88 11.57 -11.08
CA LEU A 23 -30.11 10.37 -10.78
C LEU A 23 -31.08 9.19 -10.69
N PRO A 24 -30.76 8.01 -11.25
CA PRO A 24 -31.65 6.86 -11.19
C PRO A 24 -31.89 6.48 -9.71
N SER A 25 -33.16 6.25 -9.36
CA SER A 25 -33.66 5.94 -8.01
C SER A 25 -33.03 4.71 -7.34
N ASN A 26 -32.16 3.99 -8.05
CA ASN A 26 -31.45 2.81 -7.58
C ASN A 26 -30.19 3.17 -6.76
N TYR A 27 -29.64 4.38 -6.90
CA TYR A 27 -28.44 4.79 -6.14
C TYR A 27 -28.76 5.10 -4.68
N ALA A 28 -29.85 5.81 -4.42
CA ALA A 28 -30.31 6.09 -3.06
C ALA A 28 -30.75 4.81 -2.33
N ALA A 29 -31.41 3.89 -3.05
CA ALA A 29 -31.78 2.58 -2.51
C ALA A 29 -30.55 1.72 -2.16
N PHE A 30 -29.51 1.74 -3.00
CA PHE A 30 -28.27 1.00 -2.74
C PHE A 30 -27.50 1.57 -1.53
N VAL A 31 -27.40 2.90 -1.42
CA VAL A 31 -26.77 3.56 -0.26
C VAL A 31 -27.54 3.27 1.03
N LEU A 32 -28.88 3.26 1.00
CA LEU A 32 -29.70 2.92 2.17
C LEU A 32 -29.51 1.45 2.60
N ILE A 33 -29.44 0.51 1.65
CA ILE A 33 -29.21 -0.91 1.93
C ILE A 33 -27.83 -1.12 2.56
N VAL A 34 -26.80 -0.47 2.03
CA VAL A 34 -25.44 -0.54 2.59
C VAL A 34 -25.40 0.04 4.02
N PHE A 35 -26.08 1.16 4.27
CA PHE A 35 -26.18 1.74 5.62
C PHE A 35 -26.95 0.84 6.61
N CYS A 36 -28.05 0.22 6.19
CA CYS A 36 -28.81 -0.71 7.02
C CYS A 36 -28.01 -1.98 7.36
N LEU A 37 -27.23 -2.51 6.42
CA LEU A 37 -26.37 -3.67 6.67
C LEU A 37 -25.23 -3.35 7.66
N ILE A 38 -24.68 -2.13 7.61
CA ILE A 38 -23.69 -1.65 8.58
C ILE A 38 -24.31 -1.60 9.99
N LEU A 39 -25.51 -1.03 10.13
CA LEU A 39 -26.18 -0.92 11.44
C LEU A 39 -26.54 -2.29 12.04
N ILE A 40 -27.06 -3.21 11.24
CA ILE A 40 -27.40 -4.57 11.71
C ILE A 40 -26.13 -5.32 12.15
N SER A 41 -25.00 -5.15 11.45
CA SER A 41 -23.73 -5.78 11.84
C SER A 41 -23.18 -5.26 13.18
N THR A 42 -23.36 -3.97 13.48
CA THR A 42 -22.93 -3.39 14.76
C THR A 42 -23.75 -3.91 15.94
N SER A 43 -25.05 -4.19 15.74
CA SER A 43 -25.92 -4.73 16.79
C SER A 43 -25.64 -6.22 17.09
N ILE A 44 -25.27 -7.01 16.07
CA ILE A 44 -24.95 -8.44 16.26
C ILE A 44 -23.63 -8.60 17.03
N VAL A 45 -22.61 -7.80 16.72
CA VAL A 45 -21.31 -7.83 17.43
C VAL A 45 -21.45 -7.41 18.90
N ALA A 46 -22.35 -6.45 19.20
CA ALA A 46 -22.62 -6.03 20.58
C ALA A 46 -23.27 -7.14 21.42
N LEU A 47 -24.12 -7.99 20.80
CA LEU A 47 -24.79 -9.12 21.48
C LEU A 47 -23.86 -10.33 21.67
N SER A 48 -22.96 -10.61 20.72
CA SER A 48 -22.02 -11.74 20.85
C SER A 48 -20.95 -11.54 21.93
N ASN A 49 -20.56 -10.28 22.20
CA ASN A 49 -19.56 -9.97 23.23
C ASN A 49 -20.10 -10.03 24.67
N SER A 50 -21.42 -9.96 24.88
CA SER A 50 -22.01 -10.11 26.23
C SER A 50 -22.07 -11.55 26.72
N ASP A 51 -22.16 -12.53 25.81
CA ASP A 51 -22.27 -13.95 26.17
C ASP A 51 -20.91 -14.62 26.43
N ALA A 52 -19.81 -14.05 25.91
CA ALA A 52 -18.46 -14.59 26.07
C ALA A 52 -17.85 -14.36 27.47
N LEU A 53 -18.45 -13.52 28.33
CA LEU A 53 -17.90 -13.20 29.65
C LEU A 53 -18.33 -14.12 30.81
N LYS A 54 -19.11 -15.19 30.57
CA LYS A 54 -19.69 -16.01 31.65
C LYS A 54 -19.15 -17.44 31.83
N SER A 55 -18.04 -17.83 31.17
CA SER A 55 -17.49 -19.18 31.37
C SER A 55 -15.97 -19.21 31.38
N SER A 56 -15.37 -19.32 32.57
CA SER A 56 -13.95 -19.67 32.73
C SER A 56 -13.72 -20.28 34.12
N LYS A 57 -13.51 -21.61 34.16
CA LYS A 57 -12.97 -22.37 35.31
C LYS A 57 -11.79 -23.24 34.83
N ALA A 58 -10.61 -22.91 35.36
CA ALA A 58 -9.40 -23.70 35.68
C ALA A 58 -8.93 -24.97 34.89
N ARG A 59 -7.72 -24.83 34.29
CA ARG A 59 -6.44 -25.64 34.27
C ARG A 59 -6.42 -27.12 33.77
N PRO A 60 -5.25 -27.70 33.31
CA PRO A 60 -3.88 -27.58 33.85
C PRO A 60 -2.68 -27.47 32.85
N LYS A 61 -1.47 -27.39 33.45
CA LYS A 61 -0.12 -27.10 32.92
C LYS A 61 0.48 -28.18 32.00
N SER A 62 1.25 -27.77 30.99
CA SER A 62 2.38 -28.52 30.41
C SER A 62 3.52 -27.57 29.97
N SER A 63 4.76 -28.04 30.12
CA SER A 63 6.04 -27.34 29.91
C SER A 63 6.49 -27.31 28.44
N PRO A 64 7.45 -26.45 28.05
CA PRO A 64 7.57 -25.97 26.68
C PRO A 64 8.51 -26.83 25.82
N SER A 65 8.04 -27.25 24.64
CA SER A 65 8.88 -27.70 23.54
C SER A 65 8.96 -26.58 22.49
N SER A 66 10.18 -26.29 22.05
CA SER A 66 10.57 -25.34 21.00
C SER A 66 9.56 -25.21 19.86
N LEU A 67 8.88 -24.06 19.80
CA LEU A 67 8.05 -23.64 18.67
C LEU A 67 8.88 -22.72 17.77
N SER A 68 9.12 -23.13 16.52
CA SER A 68 9.42 -22.17 15.47
C SER A 68 8.17 -21.30 15.27
N MET A 69 8.33 -19.98 15.38
CA MET A 69 7.22 -19.06 15.18
C MET A 69 6.95 -18.89 13.68
N SER A 70 6.10 -19.74 13.13
CA SER A 70 5.34 -19.38 11.94
C SER A 70 4.23 -18.41 12.35
N THR A 71 4.25 -17.22 11.77
CA THR A 71 3.21 -16.21 11.94
C THR A 71 1.83 -16.77 11.57
N PRO A 72 0.75 -16.47 12.33
CA PRO A 72 -0.60 -16.81 11.93
C PRO A 72 -1.03 -15.90 10.77
N SER A 73 -0.71 -16.30 9.54
CA SER A 73 -1.30 -15.75 8.32
C SER A 73 -2.80 -16.05 8.34
N ALA A 74 -3.64 -15.03 8.12
CA ALA A 74 -5.00 -15.27 7.66
C ALA A 74 -4.91 -16.07 6.36
N ALA A 75 -5.10 -17.39 6.44
CA ALA A 75 -4.71 -18.33 5.41
C ALA A 75 -5.13 -17.84 4.01
N HIS A 76 -4.15 -17.63 3.14
CA HIS A 76 -4.41 -17.42 1.73
C HIS A 76 -4.97 -18.72 1.16
N ASP A 77 -6.14 -18.64 0.52
CA ASP A 77 -6.65 -19.76 -0.26
C ASP A 77 -5.67 -20.13 -1.40
N ASP A 78 -5.72 -21.39 -1.85
CA ASP A 78 -4.80 -21.91 -2.88
C ASP A 78 -4.85 -21.09 -4.18
N VAL A 79 -6.01 -20.49 -4.48
CA VAL A 79 -6.23 -19.62 -5.63
C VAL A 79 -5.40 -18.34 -5.50
N THR A 80 -5.47 -17.67 -4.35
CA THR A 80 -4.67 -16.47 -4.04
C THR A 80 -3.17 -16.77 -4.14
N LEU A 81 -2.73 -17.94 -3.65
CA LEU A 81 -1.34 -18.36 -3.74
C LEU A 81 -0.89 -18.61 -5.19
N GLN A 82 -1.72 -19.26 -6.02
CA GLN A 82 -1.39 -19.47 -7.43
C GLN A 82 -1.33 -18.15 -8.22
N LEU A 83 -2.24 -17.23 -7.95
CA LEU A 83 -2.23 -15.89 -8.57
C LEU A 83 -0.97 -15.11 -8.20
N SER A 84 -0.56 -15.19 -6.93
CA SER A 84 0.68 -14.55 -6.48
C SER A 84 1.92 -15.07 -7.21
N LYS A 85 1.95 -16.37 -7.57
CA LYS A 85 3.04 -16.96 -8.35
C LYS A 85 3.05 -16.47 -9.80
N ASN A 86 1.88 -16.21 -10.38
CA ASN A 86 1.79 -15.66 -11.73
C ASN A 86 2.21 -14.19 -11.76
N GLU A 87 1.74 -13.38 -10.80
CA GLU A 87 2.17 -11.98 -10.65
C GLU A 87 3.68 -11.87 -10.37
N ALA A 88 4.23 -12.78 -9.55
CA ALA A 88 5.67 -12.85 -9.31
C ALA A 88 6.48 -13.04 -10.61
N LYS A 89 6.02 -13.91 -11.52
CA LYS A 89 6.70 -14.17 -12.81
C LYS A 89 6.68 -12.96 -13.75
N GLU A 90 5.72 -12.05 -13.61
CA GLU A 90 5.68 -10.81 -14.40
C GLU A 90 6.80 -9.83 -14.00
N HIS A 91 7.40 -10.02 -12.82
CA HIS A 91 8.39 -9.09 -12.26
C HIS A 91 9.74 -9.74 -11.94
N GLN A 92 9.78 -11.02 -11.57
CA GLN A 92 11.00 -11.74 -11.18
C GLN A 92 11.75 -12.26 -12.39
N GLY A 93 13.07 -12.11 -12.38
CA GLY A 93 13.96 -12.67 -13.41
C GLY A 93 13.80 -12.03 -14.79
N THR A 94 13.14 -10.87 -14.89
CA THR A 94 13.05 -10.13 -16.15
C THR A 94 14.40 -9.50 -16.50
N HIS A 95 14.62 -9.25 -17.79
CA HIS A 95 15.86 -8.65 -18.26
C HIS A 95 16.06 -7.24 -17.66
N GLU A 96 14.98 -6.48 -17.55
CA GLU A 96 14.94 -5.14 -16.97
C GLU A 96 15.25 -5.15 -15.48
N MET A 97 14.75 -6.13 -14.73
CA MET A 97 15.06 -6.27 -13.30
C MET A 97 16.55 -6.62 -13.11
N LYS A 98 17.13 -7.45 -13.99
CA LYS A 98 18.55 -7.75 -13.95
C LYS A 98 19.42 -6.52 -14.25
N ILE A 99 19.07 -5.74 -15.26
CA ILE A 99 19.77 -4.48 -15.58
C ILE A 99 19.73 -3.54 -14.36
N LEU A 100 18.56 -3.39 -13.75
CA LEU A 100 18.40 -2.58 -12.53
C LEU A 100 19.30 -3.09 -11.40
N PHE A 101 19.32 -4.41 -11.15
CA PHE A 101 20.15 -5.00 -10.11
C PHE A 101 21.65 -4.79 -10.37
N ASP A 102 22.11 -4.98 -11.60
CA ASP A 102 23.51 -4.76 -11.98
C ASP A 102 23.91 -3.27 -11.77
N ASP A 103 23.04 -2.32 -12.14
CA ASP A 103 23.26 -0.89 -11.86
C ASP A 103 23.35 -0.62 -10.36
N MET A 104 22.34 -1.03 -9.58
CA MET A 104 22.23 -0.75 -8.15
C MET A 104 23.37 -1.36 -7.33
N SER A 105 23.81 -2.58 -7.69
CA SER A 105 24.91 -3.28 -7.02
C SER A 105 26.31 -2.73 -7.36
N SER A 106 26.42 -1.88 -8.38
CA SER A 106 27.68 -1.26 -8.80
C SER A 106 27.95 0.13 -8.17
N ARG A 107 26.95 0.70 -7.48
CA ARG A 107 27.01 2.05 -6.89
C ARG A 107 27.96 2.14 -5.70
N ASP A 108 28.48 3.34 -5.44
CA ASP A 108 29.37 3.58 -4.29
C ASP A 108 28.68 3.38 -2.93
N VAL A 109 27.35 3.55 -2.89
CA VAL A 109 26.52 3.22 -1.72
C VAL A 109 25.48 2.19 -2.14
N ILE A 110 25.59 1.00 -1.55
CA ILE A 110 24.65 -0.11 -1.74
C ILE A 110 23.88 -0.38 -0.46
N VAL A 111 22.76 -1.08 -0.59
CA VAL A 111 21.95 -1.54 0.55
C VAL A 111 21.87 -3.05 0.55
N CYS A 112 22.27 -3.68 1.64
CA CYS A 112 22.07 -5.11 1.87
C CYS A 112 20.82 -5.33 2.74
N ALA A 113 20.09 -6.41 2.47
CA ALA A 113 18.89 -6.79 3.20
C ALA A 113 18.93 -8.27 3.59
N CYS A 114 18.59 -8.57 4.84
CA CYS A 114 18.40 -9.94 5.30
C CYS A 114 17.33 -10.00 6.41
N PRO A 115 16.75 -11.19 6.70
CA PRO A 115 15.97 -11.40 7.90
C PRO A 115 16.74 -10.99 9.17
N LEU A 116 16.02 -10.64 10.24
CA LEU A 116 16.65 -10.11 11.47
C LEU A 116 17.65 -11.08 12.13
N ASP A 117 17.38 -12.38 12.00
CA ASP A 117 18.18 -13.48 12.54
C ASP A 117 19.21 -14.03 11.55
N SER A 118 19.35 -13.41 10.38
CA SER A 118 20.27 -13.80 9.33
C SER A 118 21.46 -12.86 9.19
N SER A 119 22.51 -13.38 8.56
CA SER A 119 23.65 -12.58 8.12
C SER A 119 23.34 -11.89 6.79
N PRO A 120 23.71 -10.62 6.61
CA PRO A 120 23.56 -9.93 5.33
C PRO A 120 24.49 -10.57 4.27
N PRO A 121 24.19 -10.41 2.96
CA PRO A 121 25.07 -10.87 1.90
C PRO A 121 26.50 -10.31 2.02
N GLU A 122 27.49 -11.08 1.59
CA GLU A 122 28.88 -10.62 1.52
C GLU A 122 29.05 -9.60 0.39
N THR A 123 29.75 -8.50 0.68
CA THR A 123 30.06 -7.46 -0.30
C THR A 123 31.53 -7.03 -0.15
N PRO A 124 32.48 -7.79 -0.71
CA PRO A 124 33.89 -7.45 -0.66
C PRO A 124 34.16 -6.04 -1.20
N GLY A 125 35.00 -5.27 -0.52
CA GLY A 125 35.31 -3.89 -0.90
C GLY A 125 34.29 -2.84 -0.43
N TYR A 126 33.35 -3.22 0.43
CA TYR A 126 32.42 -2.29 1.08
C TYR A 126 32.49 -2.40 2.60
N THR A 127 32.18 -1.30 3.30
CA THR A 127 32.06 -1.23 4.76
C THR A 127 30.69 -0.73 5.18
N THR A 128 30.12 -1.30 6.24
CA THR A 128 28.81 -0.90 6.76
C THR A 128 28.88 0.48 7.43
N ALA A 129 28.12 1.44 6.91
CA ALA A 129 28.05 2.80 7.43
C ALA A 129 26.81 3.03 8.32
N LYS A 130 25.70 2.34 8.05
CA LYS A 130 24.46 2.46 8.82
C LYS A 130 23.68 1.14 8.80
N THR A 131 22.99 0.84 9.89
CA THR A 131 22.07 -0.29 9.98
C THR A 131 20.74 0.19 10.53
N LYS A 132 19.63 -0.37 10.04
CA LYS A 132 18.27 -0.15 10.56
C LYS A 132 17.45 -1.43 10.51
N THR A 133 16.43 -1.49 11.36
CA THR A 133 15.38 -2.52 11.30
C THR A 133 14.18 -1.93 10.58
N VAL A 134 13.72 -2.59 9.51
CA VAL A 134 12.58 -2.16 8.71
C VAL A 134 11.53 -3.26 8.61
N HIS A 135 10.30 -2.94 8.96
CA HIS A 135 9.14 -3.84 8.89
C HIS A 135 8.31 -3.50 7.66
N PHE A 136 8.52 -4.25 6.58
CA PHE A 136 7.81 -4.05 5.32
C PHE A 136 6.46 -4.75 5.35
N VAL A 137 5.40 -4.04 4.98
CA VAL A 137 4.03 -4.55 4.96
C VAL A 137 3.44 -4.36 3.56
N ARG A 138 2.99 -5.45 2.93
CA ARG A 138 2.14 -5.34 1.74
C ARG A 138 0.71 -5.06 2.19
N HIS A 139 0.02 -4.15 1.50
CA HIS A 139 -1.39 -3.89 1.77
C HIS A 139 -2.24 -5.18 1.76
N GLY A 140 -3.32 -5.20 2.56
CA GLY A 140 -4.35 -6.23 2.48
C GLY A 140 -5.11 -6.18 1.15
N GLN A 141 -5.95 -7.17 0.84
CA GLN A 141 -6.70 -7.22 -0.41
C GLN A 141 -7.48 -5.91 -0.67
N GLY A 142 -7.16 -5.25 -1.79
CA GLY A 142 -7.89 -4.09 -2.29
C GLY A 142 -9.00 -4.48 -3.26
N PHE A 143 -9.94 -3.56 -3.51
CA PHE A 143 -11.01 -3.78 -4.50
C PHE A 143 -10.48 -4.09 -5.91
N HIS A 144 -9.30 -3.54 -6.28
CA HIS A 144 -8.65 -3.88 -7.54
C HIS A 144 -8.21 -5.35 -7.61
N ASN A 145 -7.73 -5.95 -6.51
CA ASN A 145 -7.41 -7.38 -6.45
C ASN A 145 -8.68 -8.20 -6.62
N LEU A 146 -9.72 -7.88 -5.85
CA LEU A 146 -11.01 -8.58 -5.93
C LEU A 146 -11.61 -8.52 -7.34
N LEU A 147 -11.54 -7.36 -8.01
CA LEU A 147 -12.05 -7.20 -9.37
C LEU A 147 -11.28 -8.08 -10.37
N ALA A 148 -9.95 -8.08 -10.27
CA ALA A 148 -9.10 -8.92 -11.12
C ALA A 148 -9.37 -10.41 -10.87
N ASP A 149 -9.54 -10.82 -9.61
CA ASP A 149 -9.85 -12.20 -9.22
C ASP A 149 -11.22 -12.63 -9.76
N SER A 150 -12.23 -11.76 -9.67
CA SER A 150 -13.55 -12.00 -10.27
C SER A 150 -13.44 -12.22 -11.78
N TYR A 151 -12.71 -11.34 -12.48
CA TYR A 151 -12.52 -11.45 -13.93
C TYR A 151 -11.85 -12.78 -14.31
N ARG A 152 -10.80 -13.17 -13.58
CA ARG A 152 -10.11 -14.46 -13.79
C ARG A 152 -11.03 -15.64 -13.51
N SER A 153 -11.85 -15.57 -12.46
CA SER A 153 -12.82 -16.62 -12.10
C SER A 153 -13.90 -16.82 -13.17
N GLU A 154 -14.23 -15.77 -13.92
CA GLU A 154 -15.13 -15.80 -15.07
C GLU A 154 -14.42 -16.25 -16.37
N GLY A 155 -13.14 -16.61 -16.30
CA GLY A 155 -12.33 -17.03 -17.46
C GLY A 155 -11.92 -15.87 -18.37
N LYS A 156 -12.02 -14.61 -17.93
CA LYS A 156 -11.59 -13.45 -18.71
C LYS A 156 -10.07 -13.34 -18.70
N THR A 157 -9.54 -12.94 -19.84
CA THR A 157 -8.13 -12.56 -20.01
C THR A 157 -8.04 -11.11 -20.45
N TRP A 158 -6.93 -10.46 -20.11
CA TRP A 158 -6.63 -9.11 -20.55
C TRP A 158 -5.12 -8.94 -20.73
N THR A 159 -4.74 -7.95 -21.52
CA THR A 159 -3.35 -7.52 -21.63
C THR A 159 -3.05 -6.55 -20.50
N GLN A 160 -2.09 -6.90 -19.65
CA GLN A 160 -1.59 -6.03 -18.59
C GLN A 160 -1.05 -4.72 -19.17
N TYR A 161 -1.06 -3.68 -18.35
CA TYR A 161 -0.50 -2.37 -18.69
C TYR A 161 -1.03 -1.73 -19.99
N THR A 162 -2.28 -2.04 -20.37
CA THR A 162 -2.97 -1.39 -21.48
C THR A 162 -4.18 -0.60 -20.99
N THR A 163 -4.55 0.44 -21.74
CA THR A 163 -5.77 1.24 -21.52
C THR A 163 -7.04 0.57 -22.08
N HIS A 164 -6.93 -0.68 -22.54
CA HIS A 164 -8.05 -1.37 -23.18
C HIS A 164 -9.21 -1.58 -22.19
N PRO A 165 -10.48 -1.30 -22.57
CA PRO A 165 -11.61 -1.40 -21.63
C PRO A 165 -11.88 -2.78 -21.03
N SER A 166 -11.31 -3.85 -21.58
CA SER A 166 -11.38 -5.20 -20.97
C SER A 166 -10.42 -5.38 -19.79
N ASN A 167 -9.39 -4.54 -19.67
CA ASN A 167 -8.48 -4.55 -18.54
C ASN A 167 -9.26 -4.10 -17.28
N PRO A 168 -9.38 -4.94 -16.23
CA PRO A 168 -10.07 -4.53 -15.00
C PRO A 168 -9.37 -3.36 -14.30
N TYR A 169 -8.07 -3.19 -14.53
CA TYR A 169 -7.26 -2.17 -13.84
C TYR A 169 -7.45 -0.74 -14.37
N VAL A 170 -8.27 -0.54 -15.41
CA VAL A 170 -8.56 0.80 -15.97
C VAL A 170 -10.00 1.25 -15.69
N LYS A 171 -10.72 0.51 -14.85
CA LYS A 171 -12.08 0.83 -14.44
C LYS A 171 -12.06 2.01 -13.47
N PRO A 172 -12.74 3.15 -13.76
CA PRO A 172 -12.72 4.31 -12.88
C PRO A 172 -13.14 4.02 -11.44
N GLU A 173 -14.00 3.02 -11.24
CA GLU A 173 -14.52 2.59 -9.94
C GLU A 173 -13.46 2.04 -8.98
N ILE A 174 -12.29 1.65 -9.47
CA ILE A 174 -11.16 1.17 -8.66
C ILE A 174 -10.02 2.19 -8.58
N THR A 175 -10.24 3.44 -8.99
CA THR A 175 -9.27 4.52 -8.78
C THR A 175 -8.94 4.61 -7.30
N ASP A 176 -7.64 4.62 -6.96
CA ASP A 176 -7.15 4.58 -5.58
C ASP A 176 -7.89 3.57 -4.68
N ALA A 177 -8.07 2.34 -5.21
CA ALA A 177 -8.97 1.33 -4.63
C ALA A 177 -8.79 1.14 -3.11
N PRO A 178 -9.88 1.20 -2.33
CA PRO A 178 -9.83 0.93 -0.89
C PRO A 178 -9.63 -0.57 -0.60
N LEU A 179 -9.39 -0.89 0.67
CA LEU A 179 -9.40 -2.28 1.15
C LEU A 179 -10.81 -2.90 1.07
N THR A 180 -10.87 -4.18 0.75
CA THR A 180 -12.09 -4.99 0.94
C THR A 180 -12.27 -5.34 2.42
N HIS A 181 -13.38 -6.00 2.78
CA HIS A 181 -13.52 -6.55 4.13
C HIS A 181 -12.42 -7.58 4.45
N LYS A 182 -12.11 -8.49 3.50
CA LYS A 182 -10.99 -9.43 3.61
C LYS A 182 -9.66 -8.69 3.84
N GLY A 183 -9.40 -7.64 3.07
CA GLY A 183 -8.19 -6.82 3.23
C GLY A 183 -8.06 -6.16 4.59
N ARG A 184 -9.17 -5.66 5.16
CA ARG A 184 -9.18 -5.13 6.53
C ARG A 184 -8.89 -6.20 7.58
N LEU A 185 -9.47 -7.39 7.43
CA LEU A 185 -9.19 -8.52 8.33
C LEU A 185 -7.73 -8.95 8.26
N GLN A 186 -7.14 -9.01 7.06
CA GLN A 186 -5.71 -9.28 6.86
C GLN A 186 -4.85 -8.24 7.59
N ALA A 187 -5.14 -6.94 7.42
CA ALA A 187 -4.42 -5.88 8.12
C ALA A 187 -4.55 -5.98 9.65
N THR A 188 -5.76 -6.18 10.17
CA THR A 188 -6.00 -6.37 11.61
C THR A 188 -5.31 -7.61 12.17
N SER A 189 -5.18 -8.68 11.37
CA SER A 189 -4.52 -9.92 11.81
C SER A 189 -3.03 -9.74 12.14
N LEU A 190 -2.41 -8.64 11.67
CA LEU A 190 -1.03 -8.28 12.01
C LEU A 190 -0.88 -7.70 13.43
N GLN A 191 -1.96 -7.23 14.06
CA GLN A 191 -1.90 -6.51 15.34
C GLN A 191 -1.15 -7.25 16.46
N PRO A 192 -1.37 -8.57 16.68
CA PRO A 192 -0.63 -9.31 17.70
C PRO A 192 0.88 -9.27 17.49
N LEU A 193 1.33 -9.36 16.22
CA LEU A 193 2.74 -9.26 15.89
C LEU A 193 3.23 -7.81 16.01
N THR A 194 2.56 -6.85 15.38
CA THR A 194 3.04 -5.46 15.34
C THR A 194 3.10 -4.82 16.73
N SER A 195 2.26 -5.24 17.68
CA SER A 195 2.29 -4.74 19.06
C SER A 195 3.52 -5.15 19.87
N THR A 196 4.30 -6.12 19.38
CA THR A 196 5.56 -6.56 20.01
C THR A 196 6.79 -5.97 19.34
N LEU A 197 6.63 -5.32 18.18
CA LEU A 197 7.73 -4.72 17.43
C LEU A 197 8.05 -3.32 17.98
N PRO A 198 9.33 -2.99 18.19
CA PRO A 198 9.69 -1.59 18.42
C PRO A 198 9.43 -0.81 17.13
N ILE A 199 8.73 0.31 17.22
CA ILE A 199 8.45 1.18 16.07
C ILE A 199 8.71 2.62 16.49
N ASP A 200 9.52 3.32 15.71
CA ASP A 200 9.87 4.73 15.90
C ASP A 200 9.18 5.62 14.85
N LEU A 201 8.88 5.06 13.68
CA LEU A 201 8.28 5.74 12.53
C LEU A 201 7.47 4.74 11.69
N VAL A 202 6.30 5.15 11.21
CA VAL A 202 5.52 4.42 10.20
C VAL A 202 5.49 5.24 8.92
N VAL A 203 6.14 4.75 7.87
CA VAL A 203 6.07 5.32 6.52
C VAL A 203 4.97 4.61 5.73
N VAL A 204 4.10 5.37 5.08
CA VAL A 204 2.99 4.81 4.29
C VAL A 204 3.04 5.32 2.85
N SER A 205 2.68 4.44 1.91
CA SER A 205 2.28 4.90 0.59
C SER A 205 1.01 5.76 0.71
N PRO A 206 0.93 6.88 -0.03
CA PRO A 206 -0.27 7.73 -0.02
C PRO A 206 -1.51 7.10 -0.67
N GLN A 207 -1.39 5.91 -1.29
CA GLN A 207 -2.53 5.17 -1.84
C GLN A 207 -3.38 4.54 -0.73
N ASN A 208 -4.70 4.61 -0.87
CA ASN A 208 -5.69 4.31 0.17
C ASN A 208 -5.45 2.95 0.84
N ARG A 209 -5.33 1.88 0.05
CA ARG A 209 -5.17 0.51 0.56
C ARG A 209 -3.97 0.31 1.49
N ALA A 210 -2.82 0.92 1.17
CA ALA A 210 -1.60 0.78 1.95
C ALA A 210 -1.66 1.64 3.21
N THR A 211 -2.12 2.89 3.10
CA THR A 211 -2.38 3.76 4.26
C THR A 211 -3.34 3.10 5.25
N HIS A 212 -4.49 2.60 4.77
CA HIS A 212 -5.49 1.96 5.62
C HIS A 212 -4.95 0.66 6.25
N THR A 213 -4.14 -0.11 5.52
CA THR A 213 -3.47 -1.30 6.07
C THR A 213 -2.57 -0.92 7.25
N ALA A 214 -1.74 0.13 7.10
CA ALA A 214 -0.86 0.59 8.16
C ALA A 214 -1.62 1.03 9.42
N LEU A 215 -2.69 1.82 9.23
CA LEU A 215 -3.51 2.32 10.33
C LEU A 215 -4.19 1.17 11.11
N LEU A 216 -4.61 0.11 10.40
CA LEU A 216 -5.20 -1.07 11.04
C LEU A 216 -4.15 -1.95 11.73
N ALA A 217 -3.04 -2.23 11.05
CA ALA A 217 -1.97 -3.08 11.59
C ALA A 217 -1.34 -2.45 12.83
N PHE A 218 -1.00 -1.16 12.78
CA PHE A 218 -0.33 -0.42 13.85
C PHE A 218 -1.31 0.40 14.71
N SER A 219 -2.56 -0.06 14.85
CA SER A 219 -3.62 0.67 15.55
C SER A 219 -3.29 0.99 17.02
N HIS A 220 -2.46 0.18 17.67
CA HIS A 220 -1.97 0.41 19.04
C HIS A 220 -1.09 1.67 19.19
N LEU A 221 -0.58 2.21 18.07
CA LEU A 221 0.19 3.46 18.02
C LEU A 221 -0.70 4.69 17.77
N ILE A 222 -2.00 4.48 17.58
CA ILE A 222 -2.98 5.52 17.27
C ILE A 222 -3.92 5.68 18.47
N PRO A 223 -4.25 6.93 18.88
CA PRO A 223 -5.23 7.14 19.94
C PRO A 223 -6.59 6.55 19.59
N SER A 224 -7.28 6.02 20.60
CA SER A 224 -8.58 5.37 20.44
C SER A 224 -9.70 6.33 19.98
N THR A 225 -9.51 7.64 20.06
CA THR A 225 -10.43 8.65 19.52
C THR A 225 -9.67 9.78 18.81
N ILE A 226 -10.21 10.31 17.71
CA ILE A 226 -9.60 11.40 16.93
C ILE A 226 -9.41 12.67 17.79
N SER A 227 -10.27 12.87 18.78
CA SER A 227 -10.18 13.96 19.75
C SER A 227 -9.10 13.76 20.84
N SER A 228 -8.53 12.56 20.97
CA SER A 228 -7.67 12.20 22.13
C SER A 228 -6.17 12.42 21.93
N GLY A 229 -5.73 12.90 20.76
CA GLY A 229 -4.34 13.36 20.59
C GLY A 229 -3.71 12.94 19.27
N LYS A 230 -2.38 13.08 19.21
CA LYS A 230 -1.55 12.66 18.07
C LYS A 230 -1.15 11.19 18.22
N PRO A 231 -0.83 10.48 17.12
CA PRO A 231 -0.15 9.18 17.17
C PRO A 231 1.05 9.15 18.11
N LEU A 232 1.30 8.00 18.74
CA LEU A 232 2.44 7.78 19.63
C LEU A 232 3.78 7.91 18.89
N VAL A 233 3.78 7.59 17.60
CA VAL A 233 4.90 7.76 16.68
C VAL A 233 4.42 8.42 15.39
N PRO A 234 5.28 9.10 14.62
CA PRO A 234 4.87 9.69 13.35
C PRO A 234 4.38 8.65 12.35
N PHE A 235 3.24 8.92 11.71
CA PHE A 235 2.79 8.23 10.50
C PHE A 235 2.97 9.18 9.33
N LEU A 236 3.85 8.86 8.38
CA LEU A 236 4.31 9.78 7.35
C LEU A 236 4.01 9.23 5.95
N ALA A 237 3.27 9.97 5.14
CA ALA A 237 3.05 9.64 3.74
C ALA A 237 4.28 10.01 2.90
N TYR A 238 4.78 9.05 2.12
CA TYR A 238 5.94 9.23 1.25
C TYR A 238 5.66 8.72 -0.16
N GLU A 239 5.75 9.58 -1.18
CA GLU A 239 5.49 9.19 -2.58
C GLU A 239 6.43 8.08 -3.05
N GLY A 240 7.67 8.05 -2.55
CA GLY A 240 8.66 7.04 -2.94
C GLY A 240 8.31 5.60 -2.60
N VAL A 241 7.33 5.34 -1.70
CA VAL A 241 6.90 3.96 -1.35
C VAL A 241 5.57 3.55 -1.97
N ARG A 242 5.06 4.29 -2.97
CA ARG A 242 3.86 3.91 -3.74
C ARG A 242 4.13 2.78 -4.74
N GLU A 243 3.05 2.10 -5.16
CA GLU A 243 3.11 1.06 -6.19
C GLU A 243 3.78 1.59 -7.46
N GLU A 244 4.33 0.69 -8.28
CA GLU A 244 4.69 1.01 -9.65
C GLU A 244 3.49 1.71 -10.33
N THR A 245 3.69 2.90 -10.88
CA THR A 245 2.57 3.77 -11.29
C THR A 245 2.37 3.83 -12.81
N GLY A 246 1.19 4.31 -13.22
CA GLY A 246 0.79 4.54 -14.60
C GLY A 246 -0.17 3.47 -15.15
N VAL A 247 -0.95 3.83 -16.17
CA VAL A 247 -2.01 3.06 -16.86
C VAL A 247 -3.11 2.49 -15.96
N HIS A 248 -2.76 1.66 -14.99
CA HIS A 248 -3.64 1.06 -13.99
C HIS A 248 -4.13 2.15 -13.03
N VAL A 249 -5.38 2.57 -13.17
CA VAL A 249 -5.94 3.70 -12.41
C VAL A 249 -6.04 3.42 -10.92
N CYS A 250 -6.01 2.15 -10.51
CA CYS A 250 -5.87 1.80 -9.09
C CYS A 250 -4.56 2.26 -8.47
N ASP A 251 -3.53 2.54 -9.28
CA ASP A 251 -2.25 3.06 -8.81
C ASP A 251 -2.19 4.59 -8.85
N MET A 252 -3.20 5.27 -9.39
CA MET A 252 -3.37 6.72 -9.21
C MET A 252 -3.86 6.99 -7.79
N ARG A 253 -3.16 7.83 -7.03
CA ARG A 253 -3.68 8.24 -5.72
C ARG A 253 -4.73 9.34 -5.90
N ARG A 254 -5.68 9.41 -4.98
CA ARG A 254 -6.60 10.57 -4.92
C ARG A 254 -5.90 11.83 -4.42
N SER A 255 -6.66 12.92 -4.33
CA SER A 255 -6.15 14.18 -3.79
C SER A 255 -5.72 14.04 -2.32
N ILE A 256 -4.69 14.76 -1.90
CA ILE A 256 -4.27 14.79 -0.50
C ILE A 256 -5.36 15.40 0.38
N THR A 257 -6.13 16.34 -0.14
CA THR A 257 -7.30 16.91 0.53
C THR A 257 -8.35 15.86 0.88
N GLU A 258 -8.65 14.93 -0.02
CA GLU A 258 -9.55 13.81 0.28
C GLU A 258 -8.91 12.78 1.20
N ALA A 259 -7.64 12.46 0.98
CA ALA A 259 -6.91 11.52 1.81
C ALA A 259 -6.85 11.97 3.28
N LYS A 260 -6.58 13.25 3.55
CA LYS A 260 -6.55 13.84 4.90
C LYS A 260 -7.90 13.78 5.62
N LYS A 261 -9.03 13.84 4.88
CA LYS A 261 -10.36 13.73 5.49
C LYS A 261 -10.62 12.32 6.01
N GLU A 262 -10.18 11.30 5.28
CA GLU A 262 -10.35 9.90 5.68
C GLU A 262 -9.27 9.44 6.67
N PHE A 263 -8.03 9.91 6.50
CA PHE A 263 -6.86 9.50 7.27
C PHE A 263 -6.17 10.70 7.96
N PRO A 264 -6.83 11.34 8.93
CA PRO A 264 -6.33 12.57 9.55
C PRO A 264 -5.06 12.39 10.39
N TYR A 265 -4.69 11.14 10.72
CA TYR A 265 -3.49 10.82 11.50
C TYR A 265 -2.20 10.78 10.67
N ILE A 266 -2.32 10.75 9.34
CA ILE A 266 -1.17 10.70 8.45
C ILE A 266 -0.64 12.11 8.24
N ASP A 267 0.65 12.31 8.48
CA ASP A 267 1.37 13.49 8.06
C ASP A 267 1.67 13.39 6.56
N TYR A 268 1.17 14.37 5.80
CA TYR A 268 1.38 14.50 4.36
C TYR A 268 2.37 15.63 4.03
N SER A 269 3.14 16.13 5.00
CA SER A 269 4.07 17.26 4.85
C SER A 269 5.12 17.07 3.75
N LEU A 270 5.48 15.83 3.43
CA LEU A 270 6.42 15.51 2.34
C LEU A 270 5.78 15.47 0.95
N ILE A 271 4.45 15.53 0.85
CA ILE A 271 3.75 15.54 -0.44
C ILE A 271 3.51 16.98 -0.89
N LYS A 272 4.13 17.32 -2.03
CA LYS A 272 4.19 18.70 -2.54
C LYS A 272 2.97 19.11 -3.39
N SER A 273 2.21 18.15 -3.91
CA SER A 273 1.07 18.38 -4.81
C SER A 273 -0.19 17.72 -4.26
N ASP A 274 -1.30 18.44 -4.26
CA ASP A 274 -2.59 17.91 -3.84
C ASP A 274 -3.07 16.80 -4.79
N LEU A 275 -3.08 17.06 -6.10
CA LEU A 275 -3.31 16.04 -7.13
C LEU A 275 -2.07 15.17 -7.34
N ASP A 276 -2.22 14.06 -8.07
CA ASP A 276 -1.15 13.11 -8.38
C ASP A 276 -0.41 13.49 -9.69
N PRO A 277 0.78 14.12 -9.61
CA PRO A 277 1.54 14.48 -10.81
C PRO A 277 2.36 13.32 -11.38
N MET A 278 2.48 12.21 -10.65
CA MET A 278 3.34 11.09 -11.01
C MET A 278 2.61 10.05 -11.86
N PHE A 279 1.28 10.01 -11.79
CA PHE A 279 0.50 9.06 -12.58
C PHE A 279 0.52 9.39 -14.08
N MET A 280 0.94 8.43 -14.89
CA MET A 280 0.99 8.54 -16.35
C MET A 280 -0.12 7.69 -16.98
N THR A 281 -0.98 8.28 -17.80
CA THR A 281 -2.12 7.57 -18.39
C THR A 281 -1.74 6.66 -19.56
N ASP A 282 -0.59 6.91 -20.18
CA ASP A 282 -0.15 6.35 -21.45
C ASP A 282 0.93 5.26 -21.31
N ARG A 283 1.66 5.24 -20.18
CA ARG A 283 2.70 4.24 -19.91
C ARG A 283 2.84 3.92 -18.42
N ARG A 284 3.54 2.82 -18.15
CA ARG A 284 4.03 2.46 -16.82
C ARG A 284 5.38 3.10 -16.52
N GLU A 285 5.68 3.23 -15.24
CA GLU A 285 7.06 3.40 -14.77
C GLU A 285 7.93 2.25 -15.31
N THR A 286 9.12 2.59 -15.82
CA THR A 286 10.14 1.58 -16.13
C THR A 286 10.75 1.05 -14.84
N LYS A 287 11.42 -0.11 -14.88
CA LYS A 287 12.15 -0.63 -13.72
C LYS A 287 13.26 0.30 -13.24
N GLU A 288 13.89 1.05 -14.13
CA GLU A 288 14.84 2.10 -13.78
C GLU A 288 14.18 3.24 -12.98
N GLU A 289 12.99 3.72 -13.41
CA GLU A 289 12.28 4.80 -12.74
C GLU A 289 11.81 4.41 -11.33
N ILE A 290 11.15 3.26 -11.18
CA ILE A 290 10.76 2.78 -9.84
C ILE A 290 12.00 2.43 -9.00
N GLY A 291 13.04 1.85 -9.59
CA GLY A 291 14.28 1.50 -8.92
C GLY A 291 15.01 2.73 -8.36
N GLY A 292 15.13 3.79 -9.17
CA GLY A 292 15.67 5.08 -8.73
C GLY A 292 14.86 5.69 -7.59
N ARG A 293 13.52 5.66 -7.70
CA ARG A 293 12.63 6.16 -6.64
C ARG A 293 12.75 5.36 -5.33
N ILE A 294 12.90 4.04 -5.41
CA ILE A 294 13.17 3.18 -4.24
C ILE A 294 14.53 3.55 -3.63
N TYR A 295 15.56 3.69 -4.46
CA TYR A 295 16.90 4.04 -3.99
C TYR A 295 16.91 5.40 -3.27
N ASP A 296 16.24 6.42 -3.83
CA ASP A 296 16.08 7.72 -3.20
C ASP A 296 15.35 7.62 -1.86
N PHE A 297 14.31 6.80 -1.77
CA PHE A 297 13.64 6.50 -0.49
C PHE A 297 14.60 5.85 0.52
N LEU A 298 15.42 4.89 0.10
CA LEU A 298 16.38 4.21 0.98
C LEU A 298 17.49 5.18 1.44
N MET A 299 17.94 6.10 0.59
CA MET A 299 18.89 7.15 0.99
C MET A 299 18.25 8.14 1.96
N TRP A 300 17.03 8.58 1.70
CA TRP A 300 16.26 9.38 2.65
C TRP A 300 16.11 8.66 4.00
N LEU A 301 15.79 7.37 3.98
CA LEU A 301 15.62 6.55 5.17
C LEU A 301 16.94 6.38 5.95
N LYS A 302 18.08 6.28 5.27
CA LYS A 302 19.42 6.21 5.88
C LYS A 302 19.68 7.39 6.82
N GLU A 303 19.31 8.60 6.37
CA GLU A 303 19.55 9.87 7.06
C GLU A 303 18.56 10.15 8.21
N ARG A 304 17.49 9.35 8.31
CA ARG A 304 16.56 9.41 9.45
C ARG A 304 17.25 9.00 10.75
N GLU A 305 16.78 9.54 11.88
CA GLU A 305 17.28 9.16 13.21
C GLU A 305 16.65 7.85 13.70
N GLU A 306 15.40 7.58 13.29
CA GLU A 306 14.61 6.41 13.67
C GLU A 306 15.29 5.10 13.30
N GLN A 307 15.33 4.13 14.23
CA GLN A 307 16.05 2.87 14.04
C GLN A 307 15.14 1.73 13.61
N ASN A 308 13.87 1.75 14.07
CA ASN A 308 12.88 0.74 13.79
C ASN A 308 11.71 1.36 13.03
N VAL A 309 11.61 1.07 11.74
CA VAL A 309 10.69 1.76 10.83
C VAL A 309 9.73 0.76 10.20
N ALA A 310 8.43 1.03 10.24
CA ALA A 310 7.46 0.29 9.43
C ALA A 310 7.28 0.97 8.07
N VAL A 311 7.17 0.18 6.99
CA VAL A 311 6.91 0.68 5.64
C VAL A 311 5.72 -0.08 5.04
N ALA A 312 4.58 0.59 4.90
CA ALA A 312 3.39 0.01 4.27
C ALA A 312 3.32 0.38 2.78
N SER A 313 3.42 -0.62 1.92
CA SER A 313 3.57 -0.48 0.47
C SER A 313 2.84 -1.59 -0.28
N HIS A 314 3.30 -1.91 -1.49
CA HIS A 314 2.60 -2.68 -2.51
C HIS A 314 3.50 -3.74 -3.13
N SER A 315 2.88 -4.66 -3.84
CA SER A 315 3.53 -5.84 -4.40
C SER A 315 4.68 -5.51 -5.36
N GLY A 316 4.42 -4.70 -6.39
CA GLY A 316 5.40 -4.39 -7.43
C GLY A 316 6.58 -3.59 -6.88
N TRP A 317 6.29 -2.66 -5.97
CA TRP A 317 7.29 -1.92 -5.21
C TRP A 317 8.18 -2.84 -4.36
N LEU A 318 7.59 -3.68 -3.50
CA LEU A 318 8.32 -4.60 -2.63
C LEU A 318 9.15 -5.61 -3.45
N MET A 319 8.57 -6.11 -4.54
CA MET A 319 9.28 -7.00 -5.47
C MET A 319 10.54 -6.33 -6.03
N THR A 320 10.41 -5.08 -6.47
CA THR A 320 11.52 -4.30 -7.04
C THR A 320 12.57 -3.95 -5.98
N VAL A 321 12.18 -3.68 -4.73
CA VAL A 321 13.13 -3.47 -3.61
C VAL A 321 14.05 -4.68 -3.48
N PHE A 322 13.48 -5.87 -3.25
CA PHE A 322 14.27 -7.04 -2.86
C PHE A 322 14.97 -7.75 -4.02
N ASN A 323 14.46 -7.61 -5.25
CA ASN A 323 15.01 -8.29 -6.42
C ASN A 323 15.79 -7.37 -7.35
N GLY A 324 15.70 -6.05 -7.18
CA GLY A 324 16.31 -5.08 -8.08
C GLY A 324 17.18 -4.02 -7.39
N VAL A 325 16.82 -3.56 -6.19
CA VAL A 325 17.48 -2.38 -5.60
C VAL A 325 18.42 -2.72 -4.46
N VAL A 326 18.09 -3.71 -3.63
CA VAL A 326 18.92 -4.12 -2.49
C VAL A 326 19.52 -5.50 -2.74
N LEU A 327 20.72 -5.74 -2.21
CA LEU A 327 21.32 -7.07 -2.19
C LEU A 327 20.65 -7.88 -1.07
N SER A 328 19.73 -8.75 -1.46
CA SER A 328 18.92 -9.55 -0.54
C SER A 328 19.45 -10.96 -0.38
N THR A 329 19.21 -11.57 0.79
CA THR A 329 19.26 -13.02 0.93
C THR A 329 18.06 -13.69 0.24
N GLU A 330 18.17 -14.98 -0.07
CA GLU A 330 17.17 -15.72 -0.86
C GLU A 330 15.78 -15.71 -0.22
N GLU A 331 15.69 -15.65 1.10
CA GLU A 331 14.44 -15.67 1.87
C GLU A 331 13.57 -14.43 1.64
N LEU A 332 14.16 -13.32 1.19
CA LEU A 332 13.44 -12.06 0.94
C LEU A 332 12.97 -11.92 -0.50
N LEU A 333 13.52 -12.71 -1.43
CA LEU A 333 13.18 -12.66 -2.85
C LEU A 333 11.71 -13.02 -3.17
N PRO A 334 11.05 -13.98 -2.49
CA PRO A 334 9.69 -14.38 -2.81
C PRO A 334 8.67 -13.24 -2.73
N TRP A 335 7.61 -13.37 -3.52
CA TRP A 335 6.48 -12.44 -3.54
C TRP A 335 5.85 -12.23 -2.16
N PHE A 336 5.53 -10.99 -1.83
CA PHE A 336 4.78 -10.66 -0.62
C PHE A 336 3.29 -10.94 -0.83
N GLN A 337 2.68 -11.72 0.04
CA GLN A 337 1.24 -11.97 0.06
C GLN A 337 0.47 -10.76 0.62
N THR A 338 -0.82 -10.67 0.31
CA THR A 338 -1.66 -9.53 0.76
C THR A 338 -1.75 -9.51 2.29
N GLY A 339 -1.39 -8.39 2.91
CA GLY A 339 -1.32 -8.29 4.37
C GLY A 339 -0.14 -9.03 5.00
N GLU A 340 0.88 -9.40 4.23
CA GLU A 340 2.12 -9.97 4.77
C GLU A 340 3.03 -8.87 5.34
N LEU A 341 3.69 -9.18 6.47
CA LEU A 341 4.74 -8.37 7.07
C LEU A 341 6.06 -9.16 7.11
N ARG A 342 7.16 -8.55 6.65
CA ARG A 342 8.52 -9.07 6.85
C ARG A 342 9.39 -8.06 7.59
N SER A 343 10.06 -8.52 8.63
CA SER A 343 11.04 -7.72 9.38
C SER A 343 12.43 -7.96 8.81
N VAL A 344 13.09 -6.88 8.40
CA VAL A 344 14.33 -6.90 7.61
C VAL A 344 15.37 -6.02 8.27
N LYS A 345 16.61 -6.51 8.38
CA LYS A 345 17.77 -5.70 8.71
C LYS A 345 18.32 -5.12 7.41
N LEU A 346 18.35 -3.79 7.31
CA LEU A 346 18.98 -3.08 6.20
C LEU A 346 20.35 -2.56 6.63
N GLU A 347 21.36 -2.78 5.79
CA GLU A 347 22.71 -2.24 5.95
C GLU A 347 23.08 -1.39 4.75
N TRP A 348 23.31 -0.10 4.99
CA TRP A 348 23.91 0.78 3.98
C TRP A 348 25.41 0.61 4.04
N ARG A 349 26.00 0.20 2.92
CA ARG A 349 27.43 -0.04 2.81
C ARG A 349 28.05 0.90 1.78
N VAL A 350 29.23 1.40 2.10
CA VAL A 350 29.98 2.36 1.28
C VAL A 350 31.22 1.66 0.75
N LYS A 351 31.50 1.87 -0.53
CA LYS A 351 32.69 1.32 -1.20
C LYS A 351 33.95 1.91 -0.57
N ASN A 352 34.93 1.04 -0.32
CA ASN A 352 36.20 1.38 0.33
C ASN A 352 37.13 2.19 -0.58
#